data_AF-A0A1M5QYG1-F1
#
_entry.id   AF-A0A1M5QYG1-F1
#
_cell.length_a   1.000
_cell.length_b   1.000
_cell.length_c   1.000
_cell.angle_alpha   90.00
_cell.angle_beta   90.00
_cell.angle_gamma   90.00
#
_symmetry.space_group_name_H-M   'P 1'
#
loop_
_entity.id
_entity.type
_entity.pdbx_description
1 polymer ?
#
loop_
_entity_poly.entity_id
_entity_poly.type
_entity_poly.pdbx_seq_one_letter_code
_entity_poly.pdbx_strand_id
1 'polypeptide(L)'
;MLNDMKQQFEDGLQRTIDNQVKLSEMNIKFATEAASRNSDYLTDIVKSSTEASKSLAECKTPMQLLDKQTELATELRTKAEAYVKANVDALTSFTQSLSDLSTAAWQVPAAPAAPRRKTKGAE
;
A
#
# COMPACT_ATOMS: atom_id res chain seq x y z
N MET A 1 26.46 21.96 -25.48
CA MET A 1 26.75 20.51 -25.56
C MET A 1 27.33 19.95 -24.27
N LEU A 2 28.55 20.31 -23.83
CA LEU A 2 29.13 19.73 -22.59
C LEU A 2 28.38 20.13 -21.31
N ASN A 3 27.95 21.39 -21.20
CA ASN A 3 27.12 21.86 -20.08
C ASN A 3 25.70 21.24 -20.10
N ASP A 4 25.11 21.05 -21.28
CA ASP A 4 23.78 20.42 -21.41
C ASP A 4 23.82 18.94 -21.02
N MET A 5 24.89 18.23 -21.39
CA MET A 5 25.11 16.84 -20.97
C MET A 5 25.35 16.72 -19.47
N LYS A 6 26.10 17.66 -18.88
CA LYS A 6 26.30 17.70 -17.43
C LYS A 6 24.99 17.94 -16.67
N GLN A 7 24.18 18.90 -17.13
CA GLN A 7 22.88 19.20 -16.52
C GLN A 7 21.92 18.01 -16.62
N GLN A 8 21.85 17.35 -17.79
CA GLN A 8 21.03 16.14 -17.97
C GLN A 8 21.47 14.99 -17.07
N PHE A 9 22.76 14.85 -16.83
CA PHE A 9 23.30 13.83 -15.92
C PHE A 9 22.94 14.15 -14.46
N GLU A 10 23.10 15.40 -14.01
CA GLU A 10 22.71 15.85 -12.68
C GLU A 10 21.19 15.69 -12.45
N ASP A 11 20.36 16.08 -13.42
CA ASP A 11 18.90 15.92 -13.36
C ASP A 11 18.49 14.44 -13.30
N GLY A 12 19.20 13.56 -14.02
CA GLY A 12 18.99 12.11 -14.00
C GLY A 12 19.36 11.46 -12.67
N LEU A 13 20.48 11.91 -12.06
CA LEU A 13 20.88 11.48 -10.72
C LEU A 13 19.86 11.93 -9.68
N GLN A 14 19.43 13.19 -9.72
CA GLN A 14 18.44 13.72 -8.79
C GLN A 14 17.12 12.95 -8.88
N ARG A 15 16.63 12.69 -10.11
CA ARG A 15 15.41 11.87 -10.32
C ARG A 15 15.56 10.45 -9.75
N THR A 16 16.74 9.86 -9.86
CA THR A 16 17.01 8.52 -9.30
C THR A 16 16.95 8.54 -7.77
N ILE A 17 17.56 9.56 -7.14
CA ILE A 17 17.53 9.76 -5.69
C ILE A 17 16.08 9.96 -5.22
N ASP A 18 15.33 10.84 -5.88
CA ASP A 18 13.94 11.12 -5.53
C ASP A 18 13.05 9.86 -5.63
N ASN A 19 13.25 9.03 -6.65
CA ASN A 19 12.53 7.77 -6.80
C ASN A 19 12.90 6.76 -5.71
N GLN A 20 14.16 6.68 -5.31
CA GLN A 20 14.57 5.82 -4.18
C GLN A 20 13.96 6.29 -2.86
N VAL A 21 13.92 7.59 -2.60
CA VAL A 21 13.28 8.15 -1.41
C VAL A 21 11.80 7.79 -1.38
N LYS A 22 11.07 8.03 -2.48
CA LYS A 22 9.65 7.67 -2.59
C LYS A 22 9.39 6.18 -2.39
N LEU A 23 10.24 5.32 -2.96
CA LEU A 23 10.15 3.87 -2.76
C LEU A 23 10.32 3.50 -1.28
N SER A 24 11.31 4.11 -0.61
CA SER A 24 11.55 3.90 0.82
C SER A 24 10.35 4.34 1.67
N GLU A 25 9.81 5.54 1.40
CA GLU A 25 8.63 6.07 2.09
C GLU A 25 7.40 5.18 1.92
N MET A 26 7.16 4.69 0.70
CA MET A 26 6.07 3.75 0.43
C MET A 26 6.23 2.44 1.20
N ASN A 27 7.44 1.87 1.23
CA ASN A 27 7.73 0.65 1.98
C ASN A 27 7.51 0.84 3.49
N ILE A 28 8.02 1.93 4.04
CA ILE A 28 7.84 2.28 5.45
C ILE A 28 6.35 2.41 5.76
N LYS A 29 5.62 3.19 4.96
CA LYS A 29 4.18 3.40 5.14
C LYS A 29 3.42 2.07 5.10
N PHE A 30 3.68 1.23 4.10
CA PHE A 30 3.02 -0.08 3.99
C PHE A 30 3.31 -0.98 5.20
N ALA A 31 4.57 -1.04 5.66
CA ALA A 31 4.96 -1.81 6.83
C ALA A 31 4.31 -1.29 8.12
N THR A 32 4.28 0.03 8.33
CA THR A 32 3.64 0.66 9.48
C THR A 32 2.13 0.39 9.50
N GLU A 33 1.46 0.55 8.36
CA GLU A 33 0.02 0.27 8.25
C GLU A 33 -0.28 -1.22 8.45
N ALA A 34 0.58 -2.13 7.97
CA ALA A 34 0.43 -3.56 8.21
C ALA A 34 0.59 -3.90 9.71
N ALA A 35 1.57 -3.31 10.39
CA ALA A 35 1.73 -3.46 11.84
C ALA A 35 0.51 -2.93 12.60
N SER A 36 -0.04 -1.78 12.20
CA SER A 36 -1.27 -1.22 12.79
C SER A 36 -2.46 -2.18 12.61
N ARG A 37 -2.72 -2.62 11.37
CA ARG A 37 -3.82 -3.57 11.08
C ARG A 37 -3.72 -4.84 11.91
N ASN A 38 -2.51 -5.38 12.08
CA ASN A 38 -2.29 -6.57 12.91
C ASN A 38 -2.56 -6.30 14.39
N SER A 39 -2.07 -5.17 14.91
CA SER A 39 -2.30 -4.77 16.29
C SER A 39 -3.79 -4.55 16.57
N ASP A 40 -4.49 -3.87 15.67
CA ASP A 40 -5.93 -3.59 15.80
C ASP A 40 -6.73 -4.90 15.76
N TYR A 41 -6.44 -5.79 14.81
CA TYR A 41 -7.09 -7.09 14.71
C TYR A 41 -6.89 -7.97 15.95
N LEU A 42 -5.66 -8.05 16.47
CA LEU A 42 -5.37 -8.82 17.68
C LEU A 42 -6.05 -8.21 18.91
N THR A 43 -6.04 -6.88 19.03
CA THR A 43 -6.76 -6.15 20.09
C THR A 43 -8.25 -6.48 20.05
N ASP A 44 -8.85 -6.45 18.86
CA ASP A 44 -10.26 -6.73 18.66
C ASP A 44 -10.62 -8.18 19.00
N ILE A 45 -9.77 -9.15 18.65
CA ILE A 45 -9.97 -10.56 19.04
C ILE A 45 -9.92 -10.72 20.55
N VAL A 46 -8.93 -10.13 21.22
CA VAL A 46 -8.77 -10.23 22.67
C VAL A 46 -9.97 -9.60 23.38
N LYS A 47 -10.42 -8.44 22.89
CA LYS A 47 -11.60 -7.76 23.41
C LYS A 47 -12.87 -8.60 23.21
N SER A 48 -13.13 -9.08 22.00
CA SER A 48 -14.28 -9.97 21.73
C SER A 48 -14.22 -11.24 22.57
N SER A 49 -13.05 -11.84 22.75
CA SER A 49 -12.89 -13.04 23.59
C SER A 49 -13.17 -12.77 25.06
N THR A 50 -12.81 -11.58 25.55
CA THR A 50 -13.09 -11.15 26.93
C THR A 50 -14.58 -10.89 27.12
N GLU A 51 -15.21 -10.19 26.18
CA GLU A 51 -16.66 -9.91 26.19
C GLU A 51 -17.48 -11.20 26.04
N ALA A 52 -17.05 -12.10 25.15
CA ALA A 52 -17.57 -13.44 25.00
C ALA A 52 -17.55 -14.22 26.30
N SER A 53 -16.41 -14.26 26.98
CA SER A 53 -16.24 -15.01 28.22
C SER A 53 -17.15 -14.49 29.33
N LYS A 54 -17.29 -13.16 29.43
CA LYS A 54 -18.25 -12.53 30.36
C LYS A 54 -19.69 -12.92 30.02
N SER A 55 -20.07 -12.80 28.75
CA SER A 55 -21.43 -13.11 28.31
C SER A 55 -21.79 -14.60 28.48
N LEU A 56 -20.83 -15.51 28.24
CA LEU A 56 -21.01 -16.95 28.47
C LEU A 56 -21.19 -17.27 29.95
N ALA A 57 -20.48 -16.60 30.85
CA ALA A 57 -20.63 -16.77 32.29
C ALA A 57 -22.00 -16.31 32.84
N GLU A 58 -22.67 -15.41 32.11
CA GLU A 58 -24.01 -14.91 32.46
C GLU A 58 -25.16 -15.78 31.91
N CYS A 59 -24.85 -16.75 31.04
CA CYS A 59 -25.85 -17.65 30.47
C CYS A 59 -26.44 -18.57 31.54
N LYS A 60 -27.77 -18.65 31.61
CA LYS A 60 -28.51 -19.44 32.61
C LYS A 60 -29.07 -20.74 32.05
N THR A 61 -29.06 -20.91 30.74
CA THR A 61 -29.60 -22.10 30.07
C THR A 61 -28.68 -22.58 28.94
N PRO A 62 -28.72 -23.88 28.60
CA PRO A 62 -27.98 -24.41 27.45
C PRO A 62 -28.32 -23.73 26.12
N MET A 63 -29.58 -23.28 25.93
CA MET A 63 -29.94 -22.57 24.70
C MET A 63 -29.32 -21.18 24.61
N GLN A 64 -29.30 -20.41 25.71
CA GLN A 64 -28.60 -19.12 25.72
C GLN A 64 -27.12 -19.28 25.39
N LEU A 65 -26.50 -20.36 25.87
CA LEU A 65 -25.11 -20.67 25.58
C LEU A 65 -24.90 -21.00 24.10
N LEU A 66 -25.79 -21.78 23.48
CA LEU A 66 -25.73 -22.11 22.05
C LEU A 66 -25.91 -20.88 21.16
N ASP A 67 -26.89 -20.03 21.49
CA ASP A 67 -27.16 -18.78 20.77
C ASP A 67 -25.94 -17.86 20.85
N LYS A 68 -25.36 -17.71 22.05
CA LYS A 68 -24.15 -16.90 22.26
C LYS A 68 -22.92 -17.44 21.54
N GLN A 69 -22.70 -18.76 21.54
CA GLN A 69 -21.61 -19.35 20.77
C GLN A 69 -21.76 -19.08 19.27
N THR A 70 -22.99 -19.11 18.75
CA THR A 70 -23.27 -18.85 17.33
C THR A 70 -23.04 -17.37 16.97
N GLU A 71 -23.49 -16.44 17.82
CA GLU A 71 -23.20 -15.01 17.67
C GLU A 71 -21.70 -14.73 17.63
N LEU A 72 -20.95 -15.29 18.60
CA LEU A 72 -19.50 -15.12 18.70
C LEU A 72 -18.75 -15.69 17.51
N ALA A 73 -19.13 -16.89 17.04
CA ALA A 73 -18.54 -17.49 15.84
C ALA A 73 -18.77 -16.61 14.60
N THR A 74 -19.96 -16.02 14.48
CA THR A 74 -20.31 -15.11 13.38
C THR A 74 -19.53 -13.81 13.45
N GLU A 75 -19.39 -13.23 14.65
CA GLU A 75 -18.62 -12.01 14.87
C GLU A 75 -17.13 -12.22 14.53
N LEU A 76 -16.51 -13.27 15.08
CA LEU A 76 -15.11 -13.59 14.81
C LEU A 76 -14.85 -13.82 13.33
N ARG A 77 -15.75 -14.54 12.65
CA ARG A 77 -15.69 -14.74 11.20
C ARG A 77 -15.73 -13.42 10.45
N THR A 78 -16.69 -12.54 10.81
CA THR A 78 -16.86 -11.23 10.16
C THR A 78 -15.61 -10.37 10.32
N LYS A 79 -15.01 -10.35 11.53
CA LYS A 79 -13.77 -9.62 11.79
C LYS A 79 -12.59 -10.18 10.99
N ALA A 80 -12.46 -11.50 10.89
CA ALA A 80 -11.42 -12.14 10.10
C ALA A 80 -11.57 -11.80 8.59
N GLU A 81 -12.78 -11.88 8.05
CA GLU A 81 -13.07 -11.52 6.66
C GLU A 81 -12.76 -10.04 6.39
N ALA A 82 -13.14 -9.14 7.29
CA ALA A 82 -12.82 -7.71 7.19
C ALA A 82 -11.31 -7.44 7.23
N TYR A 83 -10.58 -8.10 8.13
CA TYR A 83 -9.13 -7.99 8.22
C TYR A 83 -8.42 -8.50 6.95
N VAL A 84 -8.85 -9.64 6.41
CA VAL A 84 -8.29 -10.17 5.15
C VAL A 84 -8.57 -9.20 4.01
N LYS A 85 -9.82 -8.70 3.89
CA LYS A 85 -10.20 -7.72 2.86
C LYS A 85 -9.32 -6.46 2.94
N ALA A 86 -9.14 -5.89 4.14
CA ALA A 86 -8.31 -4.71 4.34
C ALA A 86 -6.84 -4.93 3.93
N ASN A 87 -6.29 -6.14 4.15
CA ASN A 87 -4.94 -6.47 3.71
C ASN A 87 -4.83 -6.62 2.20
N VAL A 88 -5.82 -7.23 1.55
CA VAL A 88 -5.87 -7.33 0.09
C VAL A 88 -5.95 -5.94 -0.55
N ASP A 89 -6.81 -5.07 -0.02
CA ASP A 89 -6.97 -3.70 -0.51
C ASP A 89 -5.68 -2.89 -0.33
N ALA A 90 -5.02 -3.01 0.82
CA ALA A 90 -3.73 -2.35 1.09
C ALA A 90 -2.61 -2.85 0.18
N LEU A 91 -2.51 -4.16 -0.04
CA LEU A 91 -1.51 -4.76 -0.94
C LEU A 91 -1.74 -4.33 -2.39
N THR A 92 -3.00 -4.28 -2.82
CA THR A 92 -3.39 -3.83 -4.16
C THR A 92 -2.98 -2.37 -4.37
N SER A 93 -3.31 -1.50 -3.41
CA SER A 93 -2.94 -0.08 -3.45
C SER A 93 -1.42 0.14 -3.48
N PHE A 94 -0.68 -0.62 -2.67
CA PHE A 94 0.78 -0.57 -2.65
C PHE A 94 1.38 -1.02 -3.99
N THR A 95 0.87 -2.11 -4.57
CA THR A 95 1.31 -2.62 -5.87
C THR A 95 1.02 -1.62 -6.99
N GLN A 96 -0.15 -0.96 -6.97
CA GLN A 96 -0.48 0.09 -7.92
C GLN A 96 0.49 1.27 -7.81
N SER A 97 0.78 1.71 -6.58
CA SER A 97 1.72 2.81 -6.33
C SER A 97 3.14 2.46 -6.82
N LEU A 98 3.57 1.19 -6.68
CA LEU A 98 4.86 0.73 -7.22
C LEU A 98 4.87 0.73 -8.74
N SER A 99 3.78 0.27 -9.36
CA SER A 99 3.61 0.30 -10.81
C SER A 99 3.71 1.72 -11.36
N ASP A 100 3.03 2.69 -10.72
CA ASP A 100 3.05 4.09 -11.11
C ASP A 100 4.45 4.70 -10.97
N LEU A 101 5.16 4.41 -9.86
CA LEU A 101 6.53 4.84 -9.64
C LEU A 101 7.49 4.24 -10.69
N SER A 102 7.33 2.96 -11.02
CA SER A 102 8.14 2.29 -12.04
C SER A 102 7.93 2.91 -13.42
N THR A 103 6.68 3.20 -13.79
CA THR A 103 6.33 3.82 -15.07
C THR A 103 6.94 5.22 -15.18
N ALA A 104 6.90 6.00 -14.09
CA ALA A 104 7.54 7.30 -14.02
C ALA A 104 9.07 7.25 -14.12
N ALA A 105 9.70 6.18 -13.62
CA ALA A 105 11.15 5.99 -13.70
C ALA A 105 11.64 5.64 -15.13
N TRP A 106 10.83 4.93 -15.92
CA TRP A 106 11.18 4.53 -17.30
C TRP A 106 10.81 5.57 -18.37
N GLN A 107 10.13 6.67 -18.03
CA GLN A 107 9.96 7.80 -18.94
C GLN A 107 11.28 8.57 -19.08
N VAL A 108 12.13 8.09 -20.01
CA VAL A 108 13.32 8.81 -20.48
C VAL A 108 12.87 10.14 -21.09
N PRO A 109 13.52 11.28 -20.78
CA PRO A 109 13.22 12.55 -21.44
C PRO A 109 13.34 12.35 -22.95
N ALA A 110 12.33 12.75 -23.72
CA ALA A 110 12.42 12.76 -25.17
C ALA A 110 13.71 13.51 -25.55
N ALA A 111 14.59 12.84 -26.29
CA ALA A 111 15.82 13.46 -26.77
C ALA A 111 15.48 14.81 -27.42
N PRO A 112 16.21 15.90 -27.11
CA PRO A 112 15.89 17.21 -27.65
C PRO A 112 15.83 17.10 -29.17
N ALA A 113 14.70 17.51 -29.75
CA ALA A 113 14.46 17.42 -31.18
C ALA A 113 15.66 18.04 -31.91
N ALA A 114 16.38 17.20 -32.68
CA ALA A 114 17.53 17.64 -33.44
C ALA A 114 17.14 18.85 -34.30
N PRO A 115 17.96 19.92 -34.34
CA PRO A 115 17.62 21.10 -35.12
C PRO A 115 17.52 20.69 -36.59
N ARG A 116 16.32 20.82 -37.17
CA ARG A 116 16.09 20.63 -38.61
C ARG A 116 17.05 21.54 -39.37
N ARG A 117 18.09 20.95 -39.96
CA ARG A 117 19.01 21.62 -40.86
C ARG A 117 18.18 22.14 -42.04
N LYS A 118 17.95 23.45 -42.12
CA LYS A 118 17.38 24.06 -43.32
C LYS A 118 18.34 23.76 -44.47
N THR A 119 17.93 22.88 -45.38
CA THR A 119 18.50 22.83 -46.72
C THR A 119 18.21 24.17 -47.37
N LYS A 120 19.23 25.03 -47.46
CA LYS A 120 19.19 26.16 -48.39
C LYS A 120 19.09 25.54 -49.78
N GLY A 121 17.99 25.82 -50.48
CA GLY A 121 17.88 25.60 -51.91
C GLY A 121 19.04 26.31 -52.60
N ALA A 122 19.69 25.60 -53.51
CA ALA A 122 20.54 26.20 -54.51
C ALA A 122 19.61 26.79 -55.58
N GLU A 123 19.68 28.11 -55.74
CA GLU A 123 19.44 28.83 -56.99
C GLU A 123 20.73 29.55 -57.33
#